data_AF-A0AAU7LYC8-F1
#
_entry.id   AF-A0AAU7LYC8-F1
#
_cell.length_a   1.000
_cell.length_b   1.000
_cell.length_c   1.000
_cell.angle_alpha   90.00
_cell.angle_beta   90.00
_cell.angle_gamma   90.00
#
_symmetry.space_group_name_H-M   'P 1'
#
loop_
_entity.id
_entity.type
_entity.pdbx_description
1 polymer ?
#
loop_
_entity_poly.entity_id
_entity_poly.type
_entity_poly.pdbx_seq_one_letter_code
_entity_poly.pdbx_strand_id
1 'polypeptide(L)'
;MSAGTLKRWVLDSAKAGEQALGETSPALDGPAASWSPSQRLRALQESYAFNGPALAAWCRERGVFEHQLVQWREEFCTPVAPASREATGAFRELQRQHEQLQRELRRKEKALAEVAALLVLQKNFQALLEGADK
;
A
#
# COMPACT_ATOMS: atom_id res chain seq x y z
N MET A 1 8.52 24.45 -22.96
CA MET A 1 7.62 23.48 -22.29
C MET A 1 6.45 23.20 -23.22
N SER A 2 6.03 21.94 -23.41
CA SER A 2 4.98 21.60 -24.38
C SER A 2 3.58 21.88 -23.82
N ALA A 3 2.66 22.35 -24.67
CA ALA A 3 1.26 22.58 -24.30
C ALA A 3 0.56 21.30 -23.77
N GLY A 4 1.00 20.11 -24.22
CA GLY A 4 0.49 18.84 -23.73
C GLY A 4 0.84 18.57 -22.26
N THR A 5 1.99 19.04 -21.80
CA THR A 5 2.44 18.88 -20.40
C THR A 5 1.61 19.76 -19.47
N LEU A 6 1.29 20.99 -19.90
CA LEU A 6 0.46 21.92 -19.14
C LEU A 6 -0.99 21.43 -19.01
N LYS A 7 -1.59 20.97 -20.11
CA LYS A 7 -2.96 20.42 -20.07
C LYS A 7 -3.07 19.22 -19.13
N ARG A 8 -2.05 18.36 -19.14
CA ARG A 8 -1.99 17.18 -18.27
C ARG A 8 -1.86 17.59 -16.79
N TRP A 9 -1.07 18.62 -16.48
CA TRP A 9 -0.99 19.18 -15.13
C TRP A 9 -2.33 19.75 -14.64
N VAL A 10 -3.03 20.51 -15.48
CA VAL A 10 -4.34 21.09 -15.12
C VAL A 10 -5.39 19.99 -14.87
N LEU A 11 -5.38 18.93 -15.67
CA LEU A 11 -6.26 17.78 -15.48
C LEU A 11 -5.92 16.98 -14.21
N ASP A 12 -4.64 16.80 -13.91
CA ASP A 12 -4.19 16.09 -12.70
C ASP A 12 -4.53 16.89 -11.43
N SER A 13 -4.35 18.21 -11.46
CA SER A 13 -4.71 19.08 -10.34
C SER A 13 -6.22 19.15 -10.11
N ALA A 14 -7.03 19.08 -11.17
CA ALA A 14 -8.48 19.02 -11.05
C ALA A 14 -8.95 17.71 -10.38
N LYS A 15 -8.35 16.57 -10.76
CA LYS A 15 -8.63 15.27 -10.13
C LYS A 15 -8.17 15.21 -8.67
N ALA A 16 -7.02 15.79 -8.35
CA ALA A 16 -6.56 15.92 -6.97
C ALA A 16 -7.50 16.83 -6.15
N GLY A 17 -8.03 17.90 -6.75
CA GLY A 17 -9.04 18.77 -6.15
C GLY A 17 -10.38 18.06 -5.92
N GLU A 18 -10.85 17.23 -6.86
CA GLU A 18 -12.08 16.43 -6.71
C GLU A 18 -11.95 15.38 -5.60
N GLN A 19 -10.79 14.74 -5.45
CA GLN A 19 -10.52 13.85 -4.32
C GLN A 19 -10.54 14.58 -2.97
N ALA A 20 -10.09 15.85 -2.93
CA ALA A 20 -10.13 16.67 -1.73
C ALA A 20 -11.53 17.22 -1.40
N LEU A 21 -12.38 17.49 -2.39
CA LEU A 21 -13.75 17.97 -2.21
C LEU A 21 -14.78 16.85 -2.00
N GLY A 22 -14.46 15.60 -2.39
CA GLY A 22 -15.33 14.44 -2.24
C GLY A 22 -15.38 13.84 -0.82
N GLU A 23 -14.45 14.21 0.07
CA GLU A 23 -14.54 13.88 1.50
C GLU A 23 -15.48 14.86 2.18
N THR A 24 -16.79 14.66 2.03
CA THR A 24 -17.78 15.21 2.97
C THR A 24 -17.34 14.79 4.37
N SER A 25 -16.91 15.77 5.14
CA SER A 25 -16.36 15.67 6.50
C SER A 25 -16.77 14.39 7.21
N PRO A 26 -15.92 13.34 7.23
CA PRO A 26 -16.11 12.29 8.20
C PRO A 26 -15.98 12.99 9.56
N ALA A 27 -16.92 12.76 10.45
CA ALA A 27 -16.65 12.98 11.86
C ALA A 27 -15.29 12.34 12.19
N LEU A 28 -14.54 12.92 13.12
CA LEU A 28 -13.27 12.37 13.61
C LEU A 28 -13.57 11.10 14.43
N ASP A 29 -14.18 10.12 13.77
CA ASP A 29 -14.70 8.88 14.34
C ASP A 29 -13.74 7.78 13.91
N GLY A 30 -12.99 7.26 14.89
CA GLY A 30 -12.08 6.15 14.70
C GLY A 30 -10.71 6.40 15.33
N PRO A 31 -9.87 5.36 15.43
CA PRO A 31 -8.55 5.45 16.03
C PRO A 31 -7.70 6.52 15.35
N ALA A 32 -6.93 7.29 16.13
CA ALA A 32 -6.02 8.31 15.61
C ALA A 32 -5.09 7.83 14.47
N ALA A 33 -4.80 6.52 14.43
CA ALA A 33 -4.00 5.89 13.38
C ALA A 33 -4.67 5.88 11.99
N SER A 34 -6.00 5.83 11.91
CA SER A 34 -6.74 5.79 10.65
C SER A 34 -7.04 7.17 10.07
N TRP A 35 -6.56 8.24 10.71
CA TRP A 35 -6.85 9.60 10.29
C TRP A 35 -6.07 9.99 9.04
N SER A 36 -6.76 10.57 8.06
CA SER A 36 -6.16 11.10 6.85
C SER A 36 -5.29 12.34 7.17
N PRO A 37 -4.33 12.71 6.31
CA PRO A 37 -3.55 13.94 6.51
C PRO A 37 -4.41 15.20 6.63
N SER A 38 -5.52 15.28 5.89
CA SER A 38 -6.47 16.40 5.99
C SER A 38 -7.14 16.48 7.37
N GLN A 39 -7.53 15.33 7.94
CA GLN A 39 -8.09 15.24 9.30
C GLN A 39 -7.07 15.60 10.37
N ARG A 40 -5.83 15.10 10.25
CA ARG A 40 -4.73 15.43 11.18
C ARG A 40 -4.42 16.93 11.17
N LEU A 41 -4.42 17.56 9.99
CA LEU A 41 -4.21 19.00 9.86
C LEU A 41 -5.34 19.81 10.53
N ARG A 42 -6.60 19.41 10.34
CA ARG A 42 -7.74 20.04 11.03
C ARG A 42 -7.62 19.90 12.54
N ALA A 43 -7.28 18.71 13.02
CA ALA A 43 -7.05 18.44 14.43
C ALA A 43 -5.94 19.34 15.02
N LEU A 44 -4.84 19.55 14.29
CA LEU A 44 -3.79 20.48 14.70
C LEU A 44 -4.30 21.92 14.80
N GLN A 45 -5.10 22.37 13.82
CA GLN A 45 -5.70 23.71 13.84
C GLN A 45 -6.68 23.91 15.00
N GLU A 46 -7.53 22.93 15.27
CA GLU A 46 -8.46 22.95 16.42
C GLU A 46 -7.70 22.92 17.75
N SER A 47 -6.68 22.06 17.85
CA SER A 47 -5.88 21.89 19.07
C SER A 47 -5.06 23.14 19.44
N TYR A 48 -4.72 23.98 18.46
CA TYR A 48 -3.90 25.19 18.67
C TYR A 48 -4.55 26.20 19.62
N ALA A 49 -5.89 26.22 19.70
CA ALA A 49 -6.62 27.12 20.58
C ALA A 49 -6.61 26.67 22.06
N PHE A 50 -6.20 25.44 22.37
CA PHE A 50 -6.26 24.85 23.71
C PHE A 50 -4.87 24.76 24.36
N ASN A 51 -4.80 25.07 25.66
CA ASN A 51 -3.57 24.99 26.45
C ASN A 51 -3.78 24.13 27.70
N GLY A 52 -2.77 23.31 28.05
CA GLY A 52 -2.72 22.54 29.30
C GLY A 52 -3.92 21.60 29.50
N PRO A 53 -4.75 21.79 30.55
CA PRO A 53 -5.84 20.87 30.87
C PRO A 53 -6.92 20.83 29.79
N ALA A 54 -7.13 21.93 29.06
CA ALA A 54 -8.10 22.00 27.98
C ALA A 54 -7.68 21.13 26.78
N LEU A 55 -6.37 21.08 26.49
CA LEU A 55 -5.83 20.24 25.43
C LEU A 55 -5.99 18.76 25.81
N ALA A 56 -5.71 18.39 27.07
CA ALA A 56 -5.88 17.03 27.54
C ALA A 56 -7.36 16.57 27.51
N ALA A 57 -8.30 17.47 27.80
CA ALA A 57 -9.74 17.18 27.67
C ALA A 57 -10.14 16.95 26.21
N TRP A 58 -9.74 17.85 25.31
CA TRP A 58 -9.99 17.73 23.87
C TRP A 58 -9.40 16.44 23.27
N CYS A 59 -8.17 16.09 23.66
CA CYS A 59 -7.51 14.84 23.29
C CYS A 59 -8.33 13.60 23.69
N ARG A 60 -8.90 13.59 24.91
CA ARG A 60 -9.73 12.47 25.40
C ARG A 60 -11.05 12.36 24.63
N GLU A 61 -11.69 13.48 24.31
CA GLU A 61 -12.94 13.51 23.54
C GLU A 61 -12.77 12.98 22.12
N ARG A 62 -11.60 13.23 21.51
CA ARG A 62 -11.27 12.83 20.14
C ARG A 62 -10.52 11.50 20.04
N GLY A 63 -10.14 10.88 21.17
CA GLY A 63 -9.36 9.64 21.18
C GLY A 63 -7.93 9.81 20.65
N VAL A 64 -7.34 10.99 20.83
CA VAL A 64 -5.97 11.34 20.39
C VAL A 64 -5.10 11.64 21.60
N PHE A 65 -3.81 11.37 21.50
CA PHE A 65 -2.84 11.75 22.52
C PHE A 65 -2.02 12.97 22.11
N GLU A 66 -1.57 13.76 23.09
CA GLU A 66 -0.75 14.96 22.85
C GLU A 66 0.54 14.64 22.07
N HIS A 67 1.18 13.50 22.34
CA HIS A 67 2.37 13.08 21.59
C HIS A 67 2.08 12.87 20.10
N GLN A 68 0.87 12.45 19.73
CA GLN A 68 0.47 12.25 18.33
C GLN A 68 0.29 13.59 17.62
N LEU A 69 -0.25 14.60 18.30
CA LEU A 69 -0.34 15.96 17.76
C LEU A 69 1.04 16.56 17.51
N VAL A 70 1.97 16.38 18.45
CA VAL A 70 3.36 16.84 18.27
C VAL A 70 4.02 16.11 17.09
N GLN A 71 3.86 14.79 17.01
CA GLN A 71 4.37 13.99 15.91
C GLN A 71 3.81 14.46 14.56
N TRP A 72 2.49 14.66 14.44
CA TRP A 72 1.90 15.12 13.19
C TRP A 72 2.38 16.51 12.80
N ARG A 73 2.57 17.41 13.77
CA ARG A 73 3.15 18.73 13.50
C ARG A 73 4.56 18.60 12.93
N GLU A 74 5.38 17.70 13.49
CA GLU A 74 6.72 17.42 12.96
C GLU A 74 6.68 16.77 11.58
N GLU A 75 5.78 15.83 11.34
CA GLU A 75 5.55 15.20 10.03
C GLU A 75 5.16 16.23 8.94
N PHE A 76 4.36 17.24 9.28
CA PHE A 76 4.02 18.33 8.33
C PHE A 76 5.15 19.32 8.12
N CYS A 77 5.93 19.62 9.16
CA CYS A 77 7.05 20.57 9.07
C CYS A 77 8.31 19.95 8.47
N THR A 78 8.46 18.62 8.57
CA THR A 78 9.54 17.91 7.92
C THR A 78 9.21 17.79 6.43
N PRO A 79 10.07 18.31 5.53
CA PRO A 79 9.86 18.08 4.12
C PRO A 79 9.93 16.57 3.89
N VAL A 80 8.80 15.95 3.53
CA VAL A 80 8.80 14.59 3.02
C VAL A 80 9.74 14.62 1.83
N ALA A 81 10.96 14.12 2.01
CA ALA A 81 11.89 13.97 0.92
C ALA A 81 11.12 13.20 -0.15
N PRO A 82 11.00 13.71 -1.40
CA PRO A 82 10.34 12.96 -2.44
C PRO A 82 11.01 11.61 -2.45
N ALA A 83 10.25 10.53 -2.19
CA ALA A 83 10.77 9.19 -2.07
C ALA A 83 11.87 9.04 -3.12
N SER A 84 13.13 8.94 -2.67
CA SER A 84 14.30 9.20 -3.52
C SER A 84 14.08 8.50 -4.85
N ARG A 85 14.44 9.12 -5.97
CA ARG A 85 14.35 8.44 -7.28
C ARG A 85 15.00 7.04 -7.22
N GLU A 86 15.98 6.87 -6.33
CA GLU A 86 16.61 5.59 -5.97
C GLU A 86 15.63 4.58 -5.35
N ALA A 87 14.74 4.99 -4.45
CA ALA A 87 13.69 4.13 -3.88
C ALA A 87 12.72 3.64 -4.97
N THR A 88 12.39 4.50 -5.95
CA THR A 88 11.56 4.09 -7.09
C THR A 88 12.30 3.15 -8.05
N GLY A 89 13.63 3.33 -8.20
CA GLY A 89 14.48 2.44 -8.99
C GLY A 89 14.64 1.06 -8.35
N ALA A 90 14.92 1.03 -7.04
CA ALA A 90 15.03 -0.19 -6.26
C ALA A 90 13.71 -0.99 -6.27
N PHE A 91 12.57 -0.30 -6.14
CA PHE A 91 11.25 -0.95 -6.22
C PHE A 91 11.01 -1.60 -7.59
N ARG A 92 11.36 -0.90 -8.69
CA ARG A 92 11.23 -1.46 -10.04
C ARG A 92 12.13 -2.66 -10.27
N GLU A 93 13.35 -2.61 -9.77
CA GLU A 93 14.30 -3.72 -9.88
C GLU A 93 13.80 -4.94 -9.09
N LEU A 94 13.33 -4.71 -7.86
CA LEU A 94 12.74 -5.76 -7.04
C LEU A 94 11.50 -6.38 -7.70
N GLN A 95 10.65 -5.57 -8.33
CA GLN A 95 9.48 -6.04 -9.06
C GLN A 95 9.88 -6.93 -10.26
N ARG A 96 10.92 -6.54 -11.02
CA ARG A 96 11.44 -7.35 -12.13
C ARG A 96 11.99 -8.68 -11.66
N GLN A 97 12.78 -8.68 -10.59
CA GLN A 97 13.34 -9.89 -10.00
C GLN A 97 12.23 -10.83 -9.53
N HIS A 98 11.23 -10.28 -8.86
CA HIS A 98 10.07 -11.05 -8.43
C HIS A 98 9.33 -11.70 -9.61
N GLU A 99 9.05 -10.95 -10.68
CA GLU A 99 8.41 -11.51 -11.88
C GLU A 99 9.27 -12.59 -12.56
N GLN A 100 10.59 -12.39 -12.62
CA GLN A 100 11.51 -13.37 -13.19
C GLN A 100 11.51 -14.67 -12.38
N LEU A 101 11.64 -14.56 -11.05
CA LEU A 101 11.59 -15.71 -10.15
C LEU A 101 10.25 -16.44 -10.25
N GLN A 102 9.12 -15.72 -10.34
CA GLN A 102 7.82 -16.33 -10.55
C GLN A 102 7.73 -17.12 -11.86
N ARG A 103 8.33 -16.62 -12.95
CA ARG A 103 8.34 -17.33 -14.24
C ARG A 103 9.18 -18.60 -14.17
N GLU A 104 10.34 -18.53 -13.54
CA GLU A 104 11.22 -19.69 -13.36
C GLU A 104 10.55 -20.76 -12.49
N LEU A 105 9.89 -20.34 -11.41
CA LEU A 105 9.14 -21.22 -10.53
C LEU A 105 8.03 -21.95 -11.30
N ARG A 106 7.21 -21.22 -12.08
CA ARG A 106 6.17 -21.83 -12.93
C ARG A 106 6.74 -22.82 -13.96
N ARG A 107 7.90 -22.54 -14.55
CA ARG A 107 8.54 -23.46 -15.50
C ARG A 107 9.01 -24.74 -14.81
N LYS A 108 9.60 -24.62 -13.62
CA LYS A 108 10.03 -25.76 -12.80
C LYS A 108 8.84 -26.59 -12.35
N GLU A 109 7.77 -25.97 -11.88
CA GLU A 109 6.53 -26.66 -11.49
C GLU A 109 5.90 -27.42 -12.66
N LYS A 110 5.88 -26.85 -13.87
CA LYS A 110 5.40 -27.56 -15.07
C LYS A 110 6.24 -28.79 -15.39
N ALA A 111 7.57 -28.67 -15.41
CA ALA A 111 8.45 -29.80 -15.65
C ALA A 111 8.30 -30.88 -14.56
N LEU A 112 8.16 -30.48 -13.30
CA LEU A 112 7.89 -31.41 -12.19
C LEU A 112 6.54 -32.12 -12.35
N ALA A 113 5.50 -31.40 -12.78
CA ALA A 113 4.19 -31.98 -13.05
C ALA A 113 4.22 -32.98 -14.23
N GLU A 114 4.95 -32.66 -15.30
CA GLU A 114 5.15 -33.55 -16.44
C GLU A 114 5.88 -34.84 -16.02
N VAL A 115 6.95 -34.74 -15.23
CA VAL A 115 7.67 -35.91 -14.70
C VAL A 115 6.76 -36.74 -13.79
N ALA A 116 5.99 -36.09 -12.90
CA ALA A 116 5.04 -36.79 -12.04
C ALA A 116 3.98 -37.53 -12.86
N ALA A 117 3.46 -36.93 -13.94
CA ALA A 117 2.50 -37.57 -14.83
C ALA A 117 3.10 -38.79 -15.54
N LEU A 118 4.35 -38.70 -16.02
CA LEU A 118 5.05 -39.83 -16.63
C LEU A 118 5.26 -40.98 -15.64
N LEU A 119 5.64 -40.69 -14.39
CA LEU A 119 5.82 -41.69 -13.34
C LEU A 119 4.50 -42.39 -12.99
N VAL A 120 3.39 -41.64 -12.91
CA VAL A 120 2.06 -42.20 -12.69
C VAL A 120 1.65 -43.10 -13.84
N LEU A 121 1.87 -42.68 -15.09
CA LEU A 121 1.56 -43.48 -16.27
C LEU A 121 2.37 -44.79 -16.29
N GLN A 122 3.67 -44.71 -16.00
CA GLN A 122 4.54 -45.89 -15.92
C GLN A 122 4.06 -46.88 -14.87
N LYS A 123 3.69 -46.40 -13.67
CA LYS A 123 3.14 -47.24 -12.60
C LYS A 123 1.82 -47.90 -13.01
N ASN A 124 0.92 -47.15 -13.65
CA ASN A 124 -0.36 -47.69 -14.11
C ASN A 124 -0.15 -48.77 -15.18
N PHE A 125 0.78 -48.57 -16.10
CA PHE A 125 1.12 -49.54 -17.13
C PHE A 125 1.71 -50.84 -16.53
N GLN A 126 2.63 -50.73 -15.57
CA GLN A 126 3.17 -51.88 -14.85
C GLN A 126 2.08 -52.67 -14.12
N ALA A 127 1.17 -51.97 -13.43
CA ALA A 127 0.06 -52.61 -12.72
C ALA A 127 -0.90 -53.36 -13.66
N LEU A 128 -1.14 -52.85 -14.87
CA LEU A 128 -1.96 -53.54 -15.87
C LEU A 128 -1.29 -54.82 -16.40
N LEU A 129 0.03 -54.80 -16.60
CA LEU A 129 0.78 -55.98 -17.04
C LEU A 129 0.82 -57.06 -15.95
N GLU A 130 1.15 -56.68 -14.71
CA GLU A 130 1.18 -57.62 -13.57
C GLU A 130 -0.20 -58.18 -13.21
N GLY A 131 -1.28 -57.44 -13.51
CA GLY A 131 -2.65 -57.89 -13.34
C GLY A 131 -3.17 -58.80 -14.46
N ALA A 132 -2.51 -58.83 -15.62
CA ALA A 132 -2.85 -59.70 -16.74
C ALA A 132 -2.15 -61.07 -16.68
N ASP A 133 -1.06 -61.17 -15.93
CA ASP A 133 -0.29 -62.41 -15.71
C ASP A 133 -0.78 -63.25 -14.50
N LYS A 134 -1.94 -62.91 -13.92
CA LYS A 134 -2.63 -63.66 -12.85
C LYS A 134 -4.01 -64.11 -13.31
#